data_AF-A0A3E0EPR4-F1
#
_entry.id   AF-A0A3E0EPR4-F1
#
_cell.length_a   1.000
_cell.length_b   1.000
_cell.length_c   1.000
_cell.angle_alpha   90.00
_cell.angle_beta   90.00
_cell.angle_gamma   90.00
#
_symmetry.space_group_name_H-M   'P 1'
#
loop_
_entity.id
_entity.type
_entity.pdbx_description
1 polymer ?
#
loop_
_entity_poly.entity_id
_entity_poly.type
_entity_poly.pdbx_seq_one_letter_code
_entity_poly.pdbx_strand_id
1 'polypeptide(L)'
;MKIIKYLFAILFVLSGSGGLIKGSIIAGALLIILGILILPPISVELSQKIKFWNYRGFRYGMYTIFFLLIGATMKELPKRKKENPTEVSKISFSTAPKSEVKSKVKLVNFQKEEIQIDNSDFWNKFDPIVKERVYKMIKEKDCAGLQEEFNVTADNLDRLQASGRSGERNLDLMNFLEEQMKNLGCH
;
A
#
# COMPACT_ATOMS: atom_id res chain seq x y z
N MET A 1 -11.81 -23.34 19.41
CA MET A 1 -10.53 -23.87 18.88
C MET A 1 -9.43 -22.85 19.16
N LYS A 2 -8.43 -23.20 19.98
CA LYS A 2 -7.35 -22.28 20.38
C LYS A 2 -6.55 -21.77 19.16
N ILE A 3 -6.33 -22.65 18.17
CA ILE A 3 -5.65 -22.36 16.91
C ILE A 3 -6.25 -21.17 16.18
N ILE A 4 -7.58 -21.12 16.03
CA ILE A 4 -8.27 -20.05 15.30
C ILE A 4 -7.97 -18.68 15.93
N LYS A 5 -7.93 -18.61 17.27
CA LYS A 5 -7.63 -17.36 17.99
C LYS A 5 -6.21 -16.87 17.75
N TYR A 6 -5.23 -17.78 17.72
CA TYR A 6 -3.85 -17.45 17.38
C TYR A 6 -3.70 -17.03 15.92
N LEU A 7 -4.41 -17.70 15.01
CA LEU A 7 -4.37 -17.39 13.58
C LEU A 7 -4.90 -15.97 13.30
N PHE A 8 -6.01 -15.59 13.93
CA PHE A 8 -6.49 -14.21 13.89
C PHE A 8 -5.49 -13.23 14.54
N ALA A 9 -4.94 -13.55 15.70
CA ALA A 9 -3.98 -12.66 16.36
C ALA A 9 -2.75 -12.38 15.48
N ILE A 10 -2.17 -13.43 14.88
CA ILE A 10 -1.02 -13.30 13.96
C ILE A 10 -1.40 -12.45 12.76
N LEU A 11 -2.56 -12.70 12.14
CA LEU A 11 -3.04 -11.92 11.00
C LEU A 11 -3.23 -10.43 11.36
N PHE A 12 -3.77 -10.15 12.54
CA PHE A 12 -3.95 -8.79 13.05
C PHE A 12 -2.62 -8.09 13.34
N VAL A 13 -1.64 -8.79 13.92
CA VAL A 13 -0.30 -8.24 14.18
C VAL A 13 0.45 -7.95 12.87
N LEU A 14 0.47 -8.89 11.91
CA LEU A 14 1.11 -8.67 10.60
C LEU A 14 0.45 -7.52 9.84
N SER A 15 -0.88 -7.46 9.85
CA SER A 15 -1.65 -6.37 9.23
C SER A 15 -1.36 -5.03 9.90
N GLY A 16 -1.29 -4.99 11.23
CA GLY A 16 -0.93 -3.80 12.00
C GLY A 16 0.48 -3.31 11.67
N SER A 17 1.46 -4.21 11.55
CA SER A 17 2.82 -3.88 11.11
C SER A 17 2.85 -3.29 9.69
N GLY A 18 2.05 -3.81 8.76
CA GLY A 18 1.91 -3.24 7.43
C GLY A 18 1.28 -1.85 7.42
N GLY A 19 0.35 -1.58 8.34
CA GLY A 19 -0.29 -0.27 8.51
C GLY A 19 0.67 0.85 8.96
N LEU A 20 1.71 0.50 9.71
CA LEU A 20 2.75 1.45 10.12
C LEU A 20 3.56 2.00 8.94
N ILE A 21 3.70 1.23 7.85
CA ILE A 21 4.45 1.61 6.65
C ILE A 21 3.68 2.64 5.81
N LYS A 22 2.34 2.60 5.83
CA LYS A 22 1.45 3.49 5.05
C LYS A 22 1.13 4.83 5.73
N GLY A 23 1.85 5.20 6.78
CA GLY A 23 1.71 6.50 7.46
C GLY A 23 0.62 6.57 8.54
N SER A 24 -0.25 5.57 8.67
CA SER A 24 -1.25 5.51 9.74
C SER A 24 -0.72 4.77 10.97
N ILE A 25 0.25 5.41 11.65
CA ILE A 25 0.91 4.88 12.85
C ILE A 25 -0.12 4.55 13.95
N ILE A 26 -1.15 5.39 14.09
CA ILE A 26 -2.20 5.25 15.09
C ILE A 26 -3.06 4.00 14.80
N ALA A 27 -3.49 3.80 13.55
CA ALA A 27 -4.28 2.63 13.18
C ALA A 27 -3.45 1.33 13.28
N GLY A 28 -2.18 1.37 12.87
CA GLY A 28 -1.26 0.23 13.01
C GLY A 28 -1.01 -0.14 14.46
N ALA A 29 -0.77 0.84 15.34
CA ALA A 29 -0.60 0.61 16.78
C ALA A 29 -1.86 0.04 17.43
N LEU A 30 -3.05 0.57 17.09
CA LEU A 30 -4.33 0.04 17.58
C LEU A 30 -4.59 -1.39 17.11
N LEU A 31 -4.24 -1.73 15.86
CA LEU A 31 -4.34 -3.08 15.32
C LEU A 31 -3.44 -4.07 16.05
N ILE A 32 -2.20 -3.68 16.35
CA ILE A 32 -1.26 -4.52 17.09
C ILE A 32 -1.76 -4.76 18.52
N ILE A 33 -2.24 -3.71 19.20
CA ILE A 33 -2.83 -3.83 20.55
C ILE A 33 -4.04 -4.76 20.51
N LEU A 34 -4.92 -4.63 19.52
CA LEU A 34 -6.08 -5.50 19.34
C LEU A 34 -5.67 -6.95 19.07
N GLY A 35 -4.64 -7.16 18.26
CA GLY A 35 -4.06 -8.48 17.98
C GLY A 35 -3.56 -9.14 19.26
N ILE A 36 -2.79 -8.42 20.08
CA ILE A 36 -2.28 -8.89 21.38
C ILE A 36 -3.44 -9.21 22.33
N LEU A 37 -4.47 -8.37 22.36
CA LEU A 37 -5.63 -8.52 23.25
C LEU A 37 -6.46 -9.79 22.96
N ILE A 38 -6.47 -10.23 21.69
CA ILE A 38 -7.15 -11.46 21.24
C ILE A 38 -6.42 -12.73 21.73
N LEU A 39 -5.13 -12.65 22.06
CA LEU A 39 -4.37 -13.83 22.49
C LEU A 39 -4.96 -14.43 23.77
N PRO A 40 -5.13 -15.77 23.82
CA PRO A 40 -5.60 -16.45 25.03
C PRO A 40 -4.84 -16.10 26.32
N PRO A 41 -3.49 -16.06 26.37
CA PRO A 41 -2.77 -15.72 27.60
C PRO A 41 -3.12 -14.33 28.12
N ILE A 42 -3.03 -13.30 27.27
CA ILE A 42 -3.33 -11.91 27.66
C ILE A 42 -4.81 -11.74 28.03
N SER A 43 -5.72 -12.34 27.25
CA SER A 43 -7.17 -12.31 27.53
C SER A 43 -7.52 -12.89 28.89
N VAL A 44 -6.81 -13.93 29.35
CA VAL A 44 -7.10 -14.61 30.62
C VAL A 44 -6.56 -13.77 31.78
N GLU A 45 -5.35 -13.23 31.65
CA GLU A 45 -4.78 -12.32 32.66
C GLU A 45 -5.65 -11.05 32.85
N LEU A 46 -6.17 -10.47 31.76
CA LEU A 46 -7.10 -9.34 31.84
C LEU A 46 -8.42 -9.69 32.54
N SER A 47 -8.87 -10.94 32.37
CA SER A 47 -10.09 -11.45 33.02
C SER A 47 -9.95 -11.57 34.53
N GLN A 48 -8.73 -11.78 35.02
CA GLN A 48 -8.47 -11.85 36.47
C GLN A 48 -8.49 -10.48 37.13
N LYS A 49 -8.06 -9.43 36.42
CA LYS A 49 -8.00 -8.06 36.96
C LYS A 49 -9.30 -7.28 36.75
N ILE A 50 -10.05 -7.56 35.68
CA ILE A 50 -11.23 -6.79 35.29
C ILE A 50 -12.44 -7.73 35.21
N LYS A 51 -13.38 -7.59 36.16
CA LYS A 51 -14.62 -8.40 36.22
C LYS A 51 -15.46 -8.30 34.94
N PHE A 52 -15.49 -7.13 34.30
CA PHE A 52 -16.19 -6.92 33.02
C PHE A 52 -15.60 -7.72 31.87
N TRP A 53 -14.29 -8.00 31.91
CA TRP A 53 -13.61 -8.80 30.91
C TRP A 53 -13.98 -10.29 31.01
N ASN A 54 -14.70 -10.74 32.04
CA ASN A 54 -15.18 -12.13 32.08
C ASN A 54 -16.40 -12.38 31.17
N TYR A 55 -17.19 -11.33 30.89
CA TYR A 55 -18.39 -11.45 30.07
C TYR A 55 -18.01 -11.70 28.60
N ARG A 56 -18.47 -12.82 28.05
CA ARG A 56 -18.20 -13.20 26.66
C ARG A 56 -18.65 -12.11 25.68
N GLY A 57 -19.84 -11.54 25.89
CA GLY A 57 -20.36 -10.46 25.05
C GLY A 57 -19.54 -9.18 25.11
N PHE A 58 -19.03 -8.81 26.29
CA PHE A 58 -18.20 -7.62 26.46
C PHE A 58 -16.86 -7.74 25.73
N ARG A 59 -16.20 -8.93 25.77
CA ARG A 59 -14.95 -9.17 25.01
C ARG A 59 -15.14 -8.95 23.52
N TYR A 60 -16.13 -9.61 22.93
CA TYR A 60 -16.37 -9.51 21.49
C TYR A 60 -16.94 -8.15 21.08
N GLY A 61 -17.75 -7.52 21.93
CA GLY A 61 -18.24 -6.14 21.74
C GLY A 61 -17.11 -5.12 21.73
N MET A 62 -16.11 -5.27 22.61
CA MET A 62 -14.91 -4.43 22.55
C MET A 62 -14.10 -4.67 21.28
N TYR A 63 -13.92 -5.93 20.86
CA TYR A 63 -13.20 -6.21 19.62
C TYR A 63 -13.89 -5.62 18.39
N THR A 64 -15.23 -5.67 18.32
CA THR A 64 -15.97 -5.07 17.21
C THR A 64 -15.90 -3.55 17.23
N ILE A 65 -15.97 -2.91 18.39
CA ILE A 65 -15.79 -1.45 18.52
C ILE A 65 -14.38 -1.04 18.08
N PHE A 66 -13.33 -1.73 18.55
CA PHE A 66 -11.96 -1.47 18.13
C PHE A 66 -11.77 -1.69 16.63
N PHE A 67 -12.32 -2.77 16.08
CA PHE A 67 -12.27 -3.05 14.66
C PHE A 67 -12.98 -1.97 13.82
N LEU A 68 -14.13 -1.48 14.29
CA LEU A 68 -14.85 -0.37 13.66
C LEU A 68 -14.08 0.96 13.77
N LEU A 69 -13.41 1.22 14.89
CA LEU A 69 -12.53 2.39 15.05
C LEU A 69 -11.33 2.33 14.10
N ILE A 70 -10.73 1.16 13.94
CA ILE A 70 -9.68 0.92 12.95
C ILE A 70 -10.22 1.18 11.53
N GLY A 71 -11.39 0.64 11.18
CA GLY A 71 -12.03 0.89 9.88
C GLY A 71 -12.40 2.36 9.65
N ALA A 72 -12.83 3.07 10.70
CA ALA A 72 -13.20 4.49 10.63
C ALA A 72 -11.96 5.39 10.53
N THR A 73 -10.86 5.03 11.19
CA THR A 73 -9.57 5.71 11.06
C THR A 73 -8.90 5.44 9.72
N MET A 74 -9.27 4.36 9.04
CA MET A 74 -8.92 4.11 7.63
C MET A 74 -9.81 4.89 6.63
N LYS A 75 -10.64 5.86 7.07
CA LYS A 75 -11.27 6.84 6.16
C LYS A 75 -10.23 7.83 5.62
N GLU A 76 -9.31 7.32 4.81
CA GLU A 76 -8.76 8.05 3.69
C GLU A 76 -9.17 7.33 2.41
N LEU A 77 -10.41 7.58 1.99
CA LEU A 77 -10.59 7.80 0.55
C LEU A 77 -9.81 9.08 0.25
N PRO A 78 -8.97 9.13 -0.80
CA PRO A 78 -8.52 10.41 -1.32
C PRO A 78 -9.76 11.15 -1.82
N LYS A 79 -10.39 11.95 -0.95
CA LYS A 79 -11.20 13.06 -1.41
C LYS A 79 -10.24 13.96 -2.16
N ARG A 80 -10.47 14.12 -3.47
CA ARG A 80 -9.95 15.24 -4.25
C ARG A 80 -10.21 16.52 -3.43
N LYS A 81 -9.21 17.02 -2.72
CA LYS A 81 -9.19 18.40 -2.24
C LYS A 81 -8.90 19.25 -3.47
N LYS A 82 -9.94 19.91 -4.00
CA LYS A 82 -9.76 21.21 -4.64
C LYS A 82 -9.50 22.20 -3.51
N GLU A 83 -8.27 22.65 -3.31
CA GLU A 83 -8.02 23.97 -2.69
C GLU A 83 -6.62 24.48 -3.05
N ASN A 84 -6.56 25.78 -3.28
CA ASN A 84 -5.46 26.61 -3.75
C ASN A 84 -4.33 26.79 -2.69
N PRO A 85 -3.18 27.38 -3.08
CA PRO A 85 -1.91 27.21 -2.38
C PRO A 85 -1.72 28.15 -1.19
N THR A 86 -0.64 27.89 -0.44
CA THR A 86 -0.09 28.66 0.70
C THR A 86 -0.64 28.13 2.03
N GLU A 87 0.16 27.59 2.96
CA GLU A 87 1.25 28.28 3.64
C GLU A 87 2.15 27.28 4.39
N VAL A 88 3.44 27.57 4.37
CA VAL A 88 4.54 26.79 4.93
C VAL A 88 4.52 26.85 6.47
N SER A 89 4.33 25.72 7.15
CA SER A 89 4.69 25.59 8.58
C SER A 89 5.92 24.70 8.74
N LYS A 90 6.96 25.32 9.30
CA LYS A 90 8.29 24.78 9.60
C LYS A 90 8.20 23.94 10.87
N ILE A 91 8.77 22.73 10.90
CA ILE A 91 9.37 22.04 12.08
C ILE A 91 10.32 20.98 11.48
N SER A 92 11.62 21.26 11.33
CA SER A 92 12.72 20.97 12.28
C SER A 92 12.75 19.52 12.80
N PHE A 93 13.68 18.70 12.28
CA PHE A 93 14.22 17.55 13.02
C PHE A 93 15.74 17.67 13.11
N SER A 94 16.21 17.71 14.35
CA SER A 94 17.60 17.89 14.78
C SER A 94 18.16 16.54 15.23
N THR A 95 19.28 16.15 14.60
CA THR A 95 20.44 15.43 15.18
C THR A 95 20.40 13.91 15.36
N ALA A 96 21.08 13.22 14.41
CA ALA A 96 22.26 12.32 14.50
C ALA A 96 22.71 11.76 15.89
N PRO A 97 23.48 10.64 16.02
CA PRO A 97 24.64 10.21 15.18
C PRO A 97 24.71 8.67 14.92
N LYS A 98 25.62 8.02 14.17
CA LYS A 98 26.78 8.28 13.29
C LYS A 98 27.06 6.92 12.61
N SER A 99 27.37 6.86 11.31
CA SER A 99 28.35 5.93 10.72
C SER A 99 28.49 6.20 9.23
N GLU A 100 29.72 6.45 8.80
CA GLU A 100 30.13 7.03 7.54
C GLU A 100 30.30 5.95 6.45
N VAL A 101 29.66 6.12 5.28
CA VAL A 101 30.20 5.61 4.01
C VAL A 101 30.01 6.69 2.94
N LYS A 102 31.15 7.17 2.45
CA LYS A 102 31.31 8.28 1.53
C LYS A 102 31.08 7.78 0.10
N SER A 103 29.88 8.02 -0.44
CA SER A 103 29.61 7.92 -1.88
C SER A 103 28.85 9.17 -2.31
N LYS A 104 29.45 9.96 -3.22
CA LYS A 104 28.85 11.18 -3.79
C LYS A 104 27.58 10.80 -4.55
N VAL A 105 26.43 10.81 -3.89
CA VAL A 105 25.14 10.89 -4.58
C VAL A 105 24.92 12.36 -4.91
N LYS A 106 25.13 12.71 -6.18
CA LYS A 106 24.72 13.99 -6.75
C LYS A 106 23.21 14.04 -6.57
N LEU A 107 22.73 14.90 -5.67
CA LEU A 107 21.31 15.12 -5.44
C LEU A 107 20.73 15.74 -6.72
N VAL A 108 20.28 14.89 -7.63
CA VAL A 108 19.52 15.33 -8.79
C VAL A 108 18.19 15.82 -8.24
N ASN A 109 18.07 17.14 -8.20
CA ASN A 109 16.85 17.85 -7.91
C ASN A 109 15.81 17.38 -8.93
N PHE A 110 14.90 16.50 -8.51
CA PHE A 110 13.77 16.09 -9.34
C PHE A 110 12.85 17.29 -9.48
N GLN A 111 13.13 18.12 -10.47
CA GLN A 111 12.14 19.03 -11.02
C GLN A 111 10.93 18.17 -11.41
N LYS A 112 9.86 18.34 -10.65
CA LYS A 112 8.54 17.81 -10.93
C LYS A 112 8.02 18.50 -12.19
N GLU A 113 8.55 18.11 -13.34
CA GLU A 113 7.80 18.21 -14.60
C GLU A 113 6.54 17.36 -14.40
N GLU A 114 5.40 18.04 -14.45
CA GLU A 114 4.08 17.43 -14.40
C GLU A 114 3.97 16.42 -15.54
N ILE A 115 3.97 15.14 -15.17
CA ILE A 115 3.57 14.06 -16.05
C ILE A 115 2.11 14.38 -16.41
N GLN A 116 1.81 14.54 -17.71
CA GLN A 116 0.43 14.49 -18.18
C GLN A 116 -0.07 13.06 -17.98
N ILE A 117 -0.55 12.79 -16.76
CA ILE A 117 -1.16 11.52 -16.41
C ILE A 117 -2.49 11.50 -17.14
N ASP A 118 -2.58 10.66 -18.16
CA ASP A 118 -3.85 10.39 -18.83
C ASP A 118 -4.85 9.92 -17.77
N ASN A 119 -5.95 10.66 -17.68
CA ASN A 119 -7.09 10.41 -16.79
C ASN A 119 -8.12 9.49 -17.46
N SER A 120 -7.75 8.84 -18.57
CA SER A 120 -8.58 7.85 -19.22
C SER A 120 -8.98 6.71 -18.27
N ASP A 121 -10.20 6.21 -18.47
CA ASP A 121 -10.77 5.10 -17.70
C ASP A 121 -9.97 3.80 -17.85
N PHE A 122 -9.00 3.75 -18.76
CA PHE A 122 -8.06 2.67 -18.97
C PHE A 122 -7.43 2.19 -17.65
N TRP A 123 -6.92 3.11 -16.84
CA TRP A 123 -6.20 2.78 -15.61
C TRP A 123 -7.08 2.23 -14.49
N ASN A 124 -8.41 2.37 -14.59
CA ASN A 124 -9.33 1.85 -13.57
C ASN A 124 -9.32 0.30 -13.51
N LYS A 125 -8.81 -0.37 -14.56
CA LYS A 125 -8.69 -1.83 -14.61
C LYS A 125 -7.42 -2.36 -13.92
N PHE A 126 -6.47 -1.48 -13.58
CA PHE A 126 -5.13 -1.83 -13.10
C PHE A 126 -4.85 -1.32 -11.69
N ASP A 127 -3.89 -1.95 -11.01
CA ASP A 127 -3.42 -1.45 -9.71
C ASP A 127 -2.69 -0.10 -9.89
N PRO A 128 -2.92 0.91 -9.02
CA PRO A 128 -2.23 2.20 -9.07
C PRO A 128 -0.70 2.10 -9.15
N ILE A 129 -0.10 1.05 -8.59
CA ILE A 129 1.34 0.81 -8.63
C ILE A 129 1.83 0.54 -10.06
N VAL A 130 1.05 -0.17 -10.87
CA VAL A 130 1.38 -0.42 -12.29
C VAL A 130 1.38 0.90 -13.06
N LYS A 131 0.37 1.74 -12.80
CA LYS A 131 0.28 3.09 -13.38
C LYS A 131 1.52 3.90 -13.04
N GLU A 132 1.86 4.03 -11.76
CA GLU A 132 3.01 4.82 -11.31
C GLU A 132 4.33 4.30 -11.93
N ARG A 133 4.54 2.98 -11.95
CA ARG A 133 5.73 2.37 -12.55
C ARG A 133 5.85 2.68 -14.04
N VAL A 134 4.78 2.47 -14.80
CA VAL A 134 4.78 2.70 -16.26
C VAL A 134 5.01 4.18 -16.58
N TYR A 135 4.31 5.09 -15.91
CA TYR A 135 4.51 6.53 -16.13
C TYR A 135 5.90 7.02 -15.73
N LYS A 136 6.50 6.41 -14.71
CA LYS A 136 7.90 6.67 -14.36
C LYS A 136 8.83 6.29 -15.51
N MET A 137 8.67 5.08 -16.07
CA MET A 137 9.49 4.62 -17.20
C MET A 137 9.29 5.48 -18.46
N ILE A 138 8.05 5.89 -18.74
CA ILE A 138 7.74 6.83 -19.85
C ILE A 138 8.46 8.16 -19.64
N LYS A 139 8.40 8.72 -18.43
CA LYS A 139 9.07 9.99 -18.10
C LYS A 139 10.59 9.88 -18.23
N GLU A 140 11.15 8.77 -17.76
CA GLU A 140 12.58 8.50 -17.80
C GLU A 140 13.07 8.07 -19.20
N LYS A 141 12.15 7.89 -20.16
CA LYS A 141 12.39 7.32 -21.49
C LYS A 141 13.10 5.97 -21.42
N ASP A 142 12.76 5.18 -20.41
CA ASP A 142 13.38 3.88 -20.16
C ASP A 142 12.76 2.82 -21.09
N CYS A 143 13.28 2.73 -22.30
CA CYS A 143 12.85 1.73 -23.29
C CYS A 143 13.07 0.30 -22.79
N ALA A 144 14.14 0.04 -22.03
CA ALA A 144 14.44 -1.29 -21.52
C ALA A 144 13.40 -1.70 -20.45
N GLY A 145 13.09 -0.80 -19.53
CA GLY A 145 12.05 -1.02 -18.52
C GLY A 145 10.65 -1.18 -19.13
N LEU A 146 10.30 -0.37 -20.13
CA LEU A 146 9.02 -0.52 -20.85
C LEU A 146 8.92 -1.85 -21.61
N GLN A 147 10.01 -2.28 -22.26
CA GLN A 147 10.06 -3.57 -22.95
C GLN A 147 9.98 -4.73 -21.95
N GLU A 148 10.61 -4.61 -20.77
CA GLU A 148 10.51 -5.60 -19.70
C GLU A 148 9.07 -5.72 -19.19
N GLU A 149 8.41 -4.59 -18.92
CA GLU A 149 7.00 -4.59 -18.51
C GLU A 149 6.09 -5.22 -19.58
N PHE A 150 6.35 -4.94 -20.85
CA PHE A 150 5.66 -5.56 -21.98
C PHE A 150 5.84 -7.08 -21.97
N ASN A 151 7.08 -7.56 -21.85
CA ASN A 151 7.40 -8.99 -21.84
C ASN A 151 6.74 -9.72 -20.66
N VAL A 152 6.81 -9.14 -19.46
CA VAL A 152 6.14 -9.69 -18.26
C VAL A 152 4.63 -9.75 -18.46
N THR A 153 4.05 -8.75 -19.13
CA THR A 153 2.61 -8.73 -19.43
C THR A 153 2.24 -9.82 -20.45
N ALA A 154 3.08 -10.05 -21.47
CA ALA A 154 2.93 -11.11 -22.45
C ALA A 154 3.00 -12.51 -21.81
N ASP A 155 4.00 -12.75 -20.96
CA ASP A 155 4.12 -14.03 -20.23
C ASP A 155 2.90 -14.32 -19.37
N ASN A 156 2.35 -13.28 -18.71
CA ASN A 156 1.13 -13.41 -17.92
C ASN A 156 -0.11 -13.67 -18.78
N LEU A 157 -0.19 -13.07 -19.97
CA LEU A 157 -1.25 -13.32 -20.93
C LEU A 157 -1.22 -14.78 -21.38
N ASP A 158 -0.06 -15.31 -21.77
CA ASP A 158 0.10 -16.70 -22.21
C ASP A 158 -0.34 -17.69 -21.13
N ARG A 159 0.04 -17.43 -19.88
CA ARG A 159 -0.39 -18.25 -18.73
C ARG A 159 -1.90 -18.21 -18.51
N LEU A 160 -2.55 -17.07 -18.72
CA LEU A 160 -4.01 -16.95 -18.61
C LEU A 160 -4.72 -17.68 -19.75
N GLN A 161 -4.24 -17.54 -20.98
CA GLN A 161 -4.79 -18.24 -22.14
C GLN A 161 -4.65 -19.76 -22.00
N ALA A 162 -3.48 -20.24 -21.56
CA ALA A 162 -3.26 -21.67 -21.28
C ALA A 162 -4.19 -22.23 -20.19
N SER A 163 -4.68 -21.39 -19.28
CA SER A 163 -5.66 -21.76 -18.24
C SER A 163 -7.12 -21.50 -18.61
N GLY A 164 -7.40 -21.07 -19.85
CA GLY A 164 -8.76 -20.76 -20.33
C GLY A 164 -9.35 -19.49 -19.71
N ARG A 165 -8.52 -18.60 -19.15
CA ARG A 165 -8.95 -17.35 -18.51
C ARG A 165 -8.79 -16.17 -19.48
N SER A 166 -9.66 -15.17 -19.35
CA SER A 166 -9.54 -13.95 -20.15
C SER A 166 -8.25 -13.20 -19.80
N GLY A 167 -7.52 -12.80 -20.85
CA GLY A 167 -6.33 -11.96 -20.78
C GLY A 167 -6.54 -10.55 -21.34
N GLU A 168 -7.78 -10.12 -21.55
CA GLU A 168 -8.13 -8.83 -22.17
C GLU A 168 -7.40 -7.64 -21.53
N ARG A 169 -7.33 -7.60 -20.20
CA ARG A 169 -6.62 -6.54 -19.48
C ARG A 169 -5.10 -6.52 -19.80
N ASN A 170 -4.49 -7.68 -20.01
CA ASN A 170 -3.06 -7.73 -20.34
C ASN A 170 -2.83 -7.30 -21.80
N LEU A 171 -3.73 -7.67 -22.71
CA LEU A 171 -3.74 -7.17 -24.09
C LEU A 171 -3.86 -5.64 -24.13
N ASP A 172 -4.80 -5.08 -23.35
CA ASP A 172 -4.97 -3.63 -23.19
C ASP A 172 -3.66 -2.94 -22.74
N LEU A 173 -2.96 -3.52 -21.75
CA LEU A 173 -1.69 -2.99 -21.26
C LEU A 173 -0.56 -3.10 -22.28
N MET A 174 -0.44 -4.24 -22.96
CA MET A 174 0.56 -4.43 -24.01
C MET A 174 0.38 -3.40 -25.12
N ASN A 175 -0.85 -3.18 -25.58
CA ASN A 175 -1.14 -2.18 -26.61
C ASN A 175 -0.75 -0.76 -26.17
N PHE A 176 -1.05 -0.41 -24.92
CA PHE A 176 -0.66 0.88 -24.36
C PHE A 176 0.87 1.03 -24.31
N LEU A 177 1.59 0.02 -23.81
CA LEU A 177 3.04 0.05 -23.71
C LEU A 177 3.71 0.16 -25.09
N GLU A 178 3.23 -0.60 -26.07
CA GLU A 178 3.68 -0.53 -27.47
C GLU A 178 3.53 0.88 -28.05
N GLU A 179 2.37 1.50 -27.86
CA GLU A 179 2.12 2.87 -28.32
C GLU A 179 3.07 3.88 -27.67
N GLN A 180 3.33 3.74 -26.36
CA GLN A 180 4.27 4.60 -25.66
C GLN A 180 5.71 4.38 -26.12
N MET A 181 6.14 3.13 -26.31
CA MET A 181 7.48 2.82 -26.84
C MET A 181 7.66 3.40 -28.24
N LYS A 182 6.65 3.32 -29.11
CA LYS A 182 6.66 3.97 -30.43
C LYS A 182 6.74 5.49 -30.34
N ASN A 183 5.97 6.12 -29.46
CA ASN A 183 6.00 7.57 -29.24
C ASN A 183 7.34 8.07 -28.70
N LEU A 184 8.05 7.22 -27.95
CA LEU A 184 9.37 7.50 -27.40
C LEU A 184 10.52 7.19 -28.38
N GLY A 185 10.25 6.52 -29.51
CA GLY A 185 11.26 6.11 -30.48
C GLY A 185 12.13 4.94 -30.01
N CYS A 186 11.56 4.03 -29.21
CA CYS A 186 12.24 2.81 -28.78
C CYS A 186 12.36 1.74 -29.89
N HIS A 187 11.69 1.95 -31.03
CA HIS A 187 11.65 1.07 -32.21
C HIS A 187 12.11 1.80 -33.47
#